data_AF-A0A950Y083-F1
#
_entry.id   AF-A0A950Y083-F1
#
_cell.length_a   1.000
_cell.length_b   1.000
_cell.length_c   1.000
_cell.angle_alpha   90.00
_cell.angle_beta   90.00
_cell.angle_gamma   90.00
#
_symmetry.space_group_name_H-M   'P 1'
#
loop_
_entity.id
_entity.type
_entity.pdbx_description
1 polymer ?
#
loop_
_entity_poly.entity_id
_entity_poly.type
_entity_poly.pdbx_seq_one_letter_code
_entity_poly.pdbx_strand_id
1 'polypeptide(L)'
;MTVDALADWLRQHSAALTASLAEGTYRPQPVRGVQIPKPGGGQRQLGIPTVVDRLVQQMILQVLEPIFDPTFPNSSYGIRPGRSAHMALEQARQYVNREGREFRGSRPGEVLRSGESRYPHVPNRAQDRRQTPAPDHSALSPGRPDAGGGVRYPRPGNSTRWAALPFAGQSPA
;
A
#
# COMPACT_ATOMS: atom_id res chain seq x y z
N MET A 1 -6.47 -13.75 21.06
CA MET A 1 -5.54 -13.11 22.02
C MET A 1 -5.88 -11.62 22.16
N THR A 2 -5.65 -11.03 23.32
CA THR A 2 -5.71 -9.57 23.54
C THR A 2 -4.39 -8.91 23.16
N VAL A 3 -4.32 -7.58 23.21
CA VAL A 3 -3.08 -6.83 22.95
C VAL A 3 -2.06 -7.09 24.07
N ASP A 4 -2.50 -7.18 25.32
CA ASP A 4 -1.60 -7.38 26.47
C ASP A 4 -0.85 -8.72 26.40
N ALA A 5 -1.50 -9.75 25.85
CA ALA A 5 -0.89 -11.07 25.65
C ALA A 5 0.09 -11.14 24.47
N LEU A 6 0.21 -10.09 23.65
CA LEU A 6 1.02 -10.11 22.43
C LEU A 6 2.51 -10.28 22.74
N ALA A 7 3.01 -9.62 23.78
CA ALA A 7 4.44 -9.65 24.13
C ALA A 7 4.90 -11.06 24.51
N ASP A 8 4.11 -11.77 25.34
CA ASP A 8 4.37 -13.17 25.69
C ASP A 8 4.28 -14.08 24.47
N TRP A 9 3.27 -13.87 23.63
CA TRP A 9 3.10 -14.64 22.41
C TRP A 9 4.32 -14.49 21.48
N LEU A 10 4.83 -13.26 21.30
CA LEU A 10 6.02 -12.99 20.49
C LEU A 10 7.29 -13.62 21.06
N ARG A 11 7.46 -13.64 22.39
CA ARG A 11 8.60 -14.34 23.02
C ARG A 11 8.65 -15.82 22.63
N GLN A 12 7.48 -16.44 22.47
CA GLN A 12 7.37 -17.87 22.17
C GLN A 12 7.35 -18.16 20.65
N HIS A 13 6.82 -17.26 19.82
CA HIS A 13 6.52 -17.54 18.40
C HIS A 13 7.27 -16.66 17.39
N SER A 14 8.11 -15.72 17.84
CA SER A 14 8.80 -14.77 16.96
C SER A 14 9.63 -15.45 15.87
N ALA A 15 10.44 -16.46 16.21
CA ALA A 15 11.28 -17.17 15.25
C ALA A 15 10.45 -17.84 14.14
N ALA A 16 9.36 -18.52 14.51
CA ALA A 16 8.46 -19.16 13.55
C ALA A 16 7.73 -18.14 12.67
N LEU A 17 7.27 -17.03 13.26
CA LEU A 17 6.65 -15.94 12.51
C LEU A 17 7.62 -15.35 11.49
N THR A 18 8.84 -15.02 11.90
CA THR A 18 9.88 -14.46 11.01
C THR A 18 10.23 -15.41 9.88
N ALA A 19 10.41 -16.71 10.16
CA ALA A 19 10.66 -17.71 9.13
C ALA A 19 9.50 -17.75 8.11
N SER A 20 8.25 -17.81 8.58
CA SER A 20 7.08 -17.86 7.70
C SER A 20 6.92 -16.62 6.81
N LEU A 21 7.31 -15.45 7.32
CA LEU A 21 7.29 -14.20 6.57
C LEU A 21 8.40 -14.18 5.51
N ALA A 22 9.62 -14.60 5.88
CA ALA A 22 10.76 -14.67 4.98
C ALA A 22 10.54 -15.68 3.84
N GLU A 23 9.89 -16.82 4.13
CA GLU A 23 9.57 -17.86 3.16
C GLU A 23 8.31 -17.57 2.33
N GLY A 24 7.55 -16.52 2.68
CA GLY A 24 6.27 -16.19 2.02
C GLY A 24 5.14 -17.20 2.30
N THR A 25 5.30 -18.04 3.32
CA THR A 25 4.34 -19.06 3.75
C THR A 25 3.31 -18.51 4.74
N TYR A 26 3.53 -17.33 5.31
CA TYR A 26 2.58 -16.65 6.18
C TYR A 26 1.20 -16.50 5.52
N ARG A 27 0.13 -16.84 6.27
CA ARG A 27 -1.26 -16.70 5.84
C ARG A 27 -2.03 -15.89 6.89
N PRO A 28 -2.50 -14.68 6.55
CA PRO A 28 -3.32 -13.88 7.47
C PRO A 28 -4.60 -14.61 7.86
N GLN A 29 -5.08 -14.39 9.08
CA GLN A 29 -6.33 -14.98 9.53
C GLN A 29 -7.54 -14.16 9.02
N PRO A 30 -8.73 -14.79 8.91
CA PRO A 30 -9.95 -14.08 8.54
C PRO A 30 -10.25 -12.91 9.48
N VAL A 31 -10.62 -11.76 8.92
CA VAL A 31 -10.97 -10.57 9.70
C VAL A 31 -12.31 -10.75 10.41
N ARG A 32 -12.40 -10.32 11.66
CA ARG A 32 -13.65 -10.36 12.44
C ARG A 32 -14.54 -9.17 12.06
N GLY A 33 -15.73 -9.46 11.53
CA GLY A 33 -16.74 -8.45 11.23
C GLY A 33 -17.44 -7.93 12.49
N VAL A 34 -17.46 -6.61 12.70
CA VAL A 34 -18.16 -5.95 13.82
C VAL A 34 -18.99 -4.79 13.29
N GLN A 35 -20.26 -4.71 13.68
CA GLN A 35 -21.13 -3.59 13.35
C GLN A 35 -21.09 -2.55 14.48
N ILE A 36 -20.80 -1.30 14.14
CA ILE A 36 -20.87 -0.16 15.06
C ILE A 36 -21.88 0.89 14.56
N PRO A 37 -22.67 1.54 15.43
CA PRO A 37 -23.62 2.56 15.01
C PRO A 37 -22.88 3.80 14.49
N LYS A 38 -23.44 4.45 13.47
CA LYS A 38 -22.97 5.77 13.02
C LYS A 38 -23.67 6.88 13.79
N PRO A 39 -23.02 8.04 14.02
CA PRO A 39 -23.66 9.19 14.68
C PRO A 39 -24.92 9.71 13.99
N GLY A 40 -25.02 9.58 12.66
CA GLY A 40 -26.17 10.03 11.85
C GLY A 40 -27.16 8.92 11.46
N GLY A 41 -27.10 7.76 12.12
CA GLY A 41 -27.95 6.61 11.81
C GLY A 41 -27.33 5.58 10.86
N GLY A 42 -27.83 4.35 10.96
CA GLY A 42 -27.30 3.17 10.26
C GLY A 42 -26.04 2.58 10.92
N GLN A 43 -25.59 1.45 10.38
CA GLN A 43 -24.43 0.71 10.88
C GLN A 43 -23.19 0.88 9.98
N ARG A 44 -22.00 0.84 10.58
CA ARG A 44 -20.70 0.70 9.91
C ARG A 44 -20.14 -0.68 10.21
N GLN A 45 -19.89 -1.45 9.16
CA GLN A 45 -19.14 -2.70 9.26
C GLN A 45 -17.65 -2.39 9.40
N LEU A 46 -17.02 -2.90 10.45
CA LEU A 46 -15.58 -2.91 10.65
C LEU A 46 -15.04 -4.33 10.44
N GLY A 47 -13.93 -4.46 9.71
CA GLY A 47 -13.11 -5.67 9.69
C GLY A 47 -11.98 -5.51 10.69
N ILE A 48 -11.96 -6.33 11.75
CA ILE A 48 -10.93 -6.29 12.78
C ILE A 48 -9.99 -7.48 12.55
N PRO A 49 -8.75 -7.26 12.05
CA PRO A 49 -7.77 -8.34 11.93
C PRO A 49 -7.33 -8.85 13.30
N THR A 50 -6.66 -10.00 13.33
CA THR A 50 -6.06 -10.49 14.59
C THR A 50 -4.95 -9.57 15.07
N VAL A 51 -4.56 -9.69 16.34
CA VAL A 51 -3.50 -8.86 16.92
C VAL A 51 -2.17 -9.05 16.16
N VAL A 52 -1.84 -10.28 15.79
CA VAL A 52 -0.63 -10.62 15.01
C VAL A 52 -0.72 -10.03 13.61
N ASP A 53 -1.87 -10.15 12.94
CA ASP A 53 -2.04 -9.55 11.61
C ASP A 53 -1.90 -8.03 11.63
N ARG A 54 -2.41 -7.36 12.68
CA ARG A 54 -2.23 -5.91 12.84
C ARG A 54 -0.77 -5.53 13.07
N LEU A 55 -0.02 -6.36 13.81
CA LEU A 55 1.42 -6.17 13.99
C LEU A 55 2.15 -6.29 12.65
N VAL A 56 1.88 -7.34 11.87
CA VAL A 56 2.50 -7.55 10.55
C VAL A 56 2.14 -6.41 9.59
N GLN A 57 0.88 -5.96 9.57
CA GLN A 57 0.43 -4.81 8.78
C GLN A 57 1.17 -3.52 9.19
N GLN A 58 1.36 -3.30 10.50
CA GLN A 58 2.09 -2.14 11.01
C GLN A 58 3.57 -2.18 10.63
N MET A 59 4.21 -3.35 10.67
CA MET A 59 5.60 -3.53 10.23
C MET A 59 5.76 -3.19 8.75
N ILE A 60 4.83 -3.66 7.91
CA ILE A 60 4.80 -3.32 6.48
C ILE A 60 4.65 -1.80 6.31
N LEU A 61 3.71 -1.17 7.04
CA LEU A 61 3.50 0.26 6.98
C LEU A 61 4.76 1.05 7.32
N GLN A 62 5.48 0.69 8.39
CA GLN A 62 6.71 1.37 8.81
C GLN A 62 7.82 1.34 7.74
N VAL A 63 7.87 0.28 6.92
CA VAL A 63 8.83 0.17 5.81
C VAL A 63 8.35 0.94 4.58
N LEU A 64 7.05 0.87 4.26
CA LEU A 64 6.50 1.45 3.04
C LEU A 64 6.26 2.96 3.15
N GLU A 65 5.87 3.46 4.33
CA GLU A 65 5.57 4.88 4.57
C GLU A 65 6.72 5.82 4.16
N PRO A 66 7.99 5.63 4.60
CA PRO A 66 9.08 6.53 4.19
C PRO A 66 9.41 6.44 2.69
N ILE A 67 9.00 5.37 2.00
CA ILE A 67 9.19 5.20 0.55
C ILE A 67 8.11 5.95 -0.24
N PHE A 68 6.85 5.84 0.20
CA PHE A 68 5.70 6.37 -0.54
C PHE A 68 5.31 7.79 -0.13
N ASP A 69 5.42 8.15 1.15
CA ASP A 69 4.98 9.47 1.63
C ASP A 69 5.60 10.64 0.85
N PRO A 70 6.91 10.63 0.54
CA PRO A 70 7.53 11.71 -0.25
C PRO A 70 7.01 11.81 -1.69
N THR A 71 6.43 10.74 -2.23
CA THR A 71 5.88 10.71 -3.59
C THR A 71 4.48 11.32 -3.68
N PHE A 72 3.80 11.50 -2.55
CA PHE A 72 2.45 12.05 -2.54
C PHE A 72 2.45 13.56 -2.76
N PRO A 73 1.46 14.09 -3.50
CA PRO A 73 1.30 15.53 -3.69
C PRO A 73 1.19 16.28 -2.35
N ASN A 74 1.67 17.52 -2.33
CA ASN A 74 1.59 18.39 -1.15
C ASN A 74 0.15 18.71 -0.72
N SER A 75 -0.82 18.59 -1.63
CA SER A 75 -2.26 18.73 -1.37
C SER A 75 -2.92 17.46 -0.84
N SER A 76 -2.17 16.37 -0.65
CA SER A 76 -2.65 15.15 0.00
C SER A 76 -2.43 15.23 1.51
N TYR A 77 -3.53 15.24 2.28
CA TYR A 77 -3.50 15.40 3.74
C TYR A 77 -4.03 14.20 4.52
N GLY A 78 -4.65 13.22 3.85
CA GLY A 78 -5.28 12.09 4.50
C GLY A 78 -4.26 11.02 4.89
N ILE A 79 -4.29 10.59 6.16
CA ILE A 79 -3.53 9.43 6.67
C ILE A 79 -2.01 9.56 6.38
N ARG A 80 -1.44 10.72 6.69
CA ARG A 80 -0.01 11.01 6.49
C ARG A 80 0.62 11.59 7.75
N PRO A 81 1.88 11.24 8.08
CA PRO A 81 2.60 11.82 9.20
C PRO A 81 2.78 13.33 9.00
N GLY A 82 2.53 14.11 10.05
CA GLY A 82 2.68 15.58 10.01
C GLY A 82 1.66 16.33 9.14
N ARG A 83 0.63 15.67 8.61
CA ARG A 83 -0.47 16.30 7.88
C ARG A 83 -1.80 16.10 8.63
N SER A 84 -2.69 17.09 8.57
CA SER A 84 -3.98 17.04 9.26
C SER A 84 -5.12 17.57 8.42
N ALA A 85 -6.35 17.21 8.79
CA ALA A 85 -7.57 17.72 8.17
C ALA A 85 -7.67 19.26 8.28
N HIS A 86 -7.15 19.85 9.37
CA HIS A 86 -7.12 21.31 9.54
C HIS A 86 -6.24 21.99 8.49
N MET A 87 -5.08 21.41 8.14
CA MET A 87 -4.24 21.96 7.09
C MET A 87 -4.96 21.93 5.73
N ALA A 88 -5.73 20.87 5.45
CA ALA A 88 -6.53 20.77 4.23
C ALA A 88 -7.61 21.86 4.17
N LEU A 89 -8.31 22.10 5.29
CA LEU A 89 -9.31 23.15 5.41
C LEU A 89 -8.70 24.55 5.24
N GLU A 90 -7.54 24.79 5.84
CA GLU A 90 -6.84 26.06 5.70
C GLU A 90 -6.38 26.30 4.25
N GLN A 91 -5.87 25.28 3.57
CA GLN A 91 -5.54 25.39 2.15
C GLN A 91 -6.78 25.67 1.30
N ALA A 92 -7.90 24.99 1.56
CA ALA A 92 -9.17 25.24 0.89
C ALA A 92 -9.65 26.68 1.11
N ARG A 93 -9.55 27.21 2.34
CA ARG A 93 -9.88 28.60 2.68
C ARG A 93 -9.05 29.60 1.88
N GLN A 94 -7.75 29.33 1.72
CA GLN A 94 -6.86 30.19 0.94
C GLN A 94 -7.24 30.23 -0.54
N TYR A 95 -7.62 29.09 -1.13
CA TYR A 95 -8.08 29.05 -2.53
C TYR A 95 -9.36 29.87 -2.74
N VAL A 96 -10.32 29.78 -1.84
CA VAL A 96 -11.55 30.59 -1.92
C VAL A 96 -11.22 32.08 -1.82
N ASN A 97 -10.38 32.46 -0.85
CA ASN A 97 -10.09 33.87 -0.55
C ASN A 97 -9.18 34.55 -1.59
N ARG A 98 -8.21 33.84 -2.19
CA ARG A 98 -7.23 34.43 -3.11
C ARG A 98 -7.61 34.27 -4.58
N GLU A 99 -8.20 33.14 -4.94
CA GLU A 99 -8.43 32.77 -6.35
C GLU A 99 -9.89 32.95 -6.77
N GLY A 100 -10.76 33.47 -5.87
CA GLY A 100 -12.18 33.62 -6.13
C GLY A 100 -12.88 32.29 -6.43
N ARG A 101 -12.27 31.16 -6.04
CA ARG A 101 -12.81 29.84 -6.34
C ARG A 101 -14.01 29.58 -5.45
N GLU A 102 -15.15 29.30 -6.07
CA GLU A 102 -16.35 28.92 -5.36
C GLU A 102 -16.15 27.54 -4.71
N PHE A 103 -16.52 27.42 -3.43
CA PHE A 103 -16.58 26.12 -2.77
C PHE A 103 -17.74 25.33 -3.36
N ARG A 104 -17.46 24.57 -4.42
CA ARG A 104 -18.41 23.57 -4.92
C ARG A 104 -18.36 22.39 -3.96
N GLY A 105 -19.33 22.34 -3.05
CA GLY A 105 -19.51 21.20 -2.15
C GLY A 105 -19.41 19.89 -2.93
N SER A 106 -18.75 18.89 -2.34
CA SER A 106 -18.58 17.58 -2.98
C SER A 106 -19.92 17.09 -3.52
N ARG A 107 -19.97 16.75 -4.82
CA ARG A 107 -21.14 16.06 -5.36
C ARG A 107 -21.43 14.85 -4.46
N PRO A 108 -22.66 14.66 -3.98
CA PRO A 108 -22.98 13.49 -3.18
C PRO A 108 -22.81 12.26 -4.09
N GLY A 109 -21.70 11.51 -3.94
CA GLY A 109 -21.46 10.29 -4.71
C GLY A 109 -20.02 9.85 -4.94
N GLU A 110 -19.02 10.74 -4.85
CA GLU A 110 -17.63 10.40 -5.24
C GLU A 110 -16.63 10.30 -4.08
N VAL A 111 -17.04 9.68 -2.98
CA VAL A 111 -16.08 9.13 -2.01
C VAL A 111 -16.14 7.62 -2.15
N LEU A 112 -15.11 7.04 -2.78
CA LEU A 112 -14.91 5.60 -2.76
C LEU A 112 -14.94 5.13 -1.31
N ARG A 113 -15.78 4.14 -0.99
CA ARG A 113 -15.78 3.52 0.33
C ARG A 113 -14.37 2.97 0.56
N SER A 114 -13.68 3.49 1.57
CA SER A 114 -12.25 3.25 1.86
C SER A 114 -11.91 1.83 2.33
N GLY A 115 -12.75 0.83 2.00
CA GLY A 115 -12.60 -0.57 2.41
C GLY A 115 -13.11 -1.57 1.37
N GLU A 116 -13.57 -1.11 0.20
CA GLU A 116 -13.95 -1.98 -0.90
C GLU A 116 -12.71 -2.15 -1.79
N SER A 117 -12.06 -3.33 -1.73
CA SER A 117 -10.87 -3.61 -2.53
C SER A 117 -11.23 -3.62 -4.02
N ARG A 118 -11.02 -2.48 -4.68
CA ARG A 118 -11.19 -2.33 -6.14
C ARG A 118 -9.92 -2.66 -6.92
N TYR A 119 -8.83 -2.99 -6.22
CA TYR A 119 -7.63 -3.55 -6.84
C TYR A 119 -7.87 -5.04 -7.10
N PRO A 120 -7.73 -5.52 -8.35
CA PRO A 120 -7.78 -6.95 -8.61
C PRO A 120 -6.68 -7.62 -7.78
N HIS A 121 -7.02 -8.73 -7.13
CA HIS A 121 -6.02 -9.58 -6.51
C HIS A 121 -5.03 -9.99 -7.60
N VAL A 122 -3.79 -9.49 -7.52
CA VAL A 122 -2.72 -9.91 -8.43
C VAL A 122 -2.27 -11.29 -7.96
N PRO A 123 -2.46 -12.37 -8.73
CA PRO A 123 -2.02 -13.70 -8.32
C PRO A 123 -0.48 -13.70 -8.18
N ASN A 124 -0.01 -14.46 -7.20
CA ASN A 124 1.39 -14.52 -6.83
C ASN A 124 2.23 -15.05 -8.01
N ARG A 125 3.02 -14.17 -8.65
CA ARG A 125 3.83 -14.44 -9.87
C ARG A 125 4.86 -15.56 -9.69
N ALA A 126 5.10 -16.00 -8.45
CA ALA A 126 6.01 -17.11 -8.13
C ALA A 126 5.44 -18.50 -8.49
N GLN A 127 4.12 -18.67 -8.64
CA GLN A 127 3.52 -19.99 -8.89
C GLN A 127 3.39 -20.34 -10.38
N ASP A 128 3.53 -19.37 -11.29
CA ASP A 128 3.20 -19.53 -12.72
C ASP A 128 4.40 -19.96 -13.60
N ARG A 129 5.63 -19.95 -13.06
CA ARG A 129 6.84 -20.34 -13.83
C ARG A 129 6.98 -21.84 -14.14
N ARG A 130 6.05 -22.69 -13.70
CA ARG A 130 6.14 -24.14 -13.93
C ARG A 130 5.34 -24.65 -15.15
N GLN A 131 4.60 -23.81 -15.88
CA GLN A 131 3.65 -24.30 -16.89
C GLN A 131 3.66 -23.60 -18.26
N THR A 132 4.51 -22.61 -18.51
CA THR A 132 4.58 -21.98 -19.85
C THR A 132 5.77 -22.50 -20.66
N PRO A 133 5.57 -23.25 -21.76
CA PRO A 133 6.66 -23.51 -22.71
C PRO A 133 7.06 -22.20 -23.41
N ALA A 134 8.36 -22.07 -23.71
CA ALA A 134 8.91 -20.88 -24.35
C ALA A 134 8.28 -20.65 -25.74
N PRO A 135 8.00 -19.39 -26.14
CA PRO A 135 7.47 -19.10 -27.46
C PRO A 135 8.55 -19.28 -28.54
N ASP A 136 8.16 -19.90 -29.66
CA ASP A 136 8.96 -20.04 -30.87
C ASP A 136 9.14 -18.68 -31.56
N HIS A 137 10.38 -18.28 -31.83
CA HIS A 137 10.74 -16.97 -32.38
C HIS A 137 10.83 -16.93 -33.92
N SER A 138 10.24 -17.90 -34.62
CA SER A 138 10.48 -18.10 -36.06
C SER A 138 9.59 -17.29 -37.03
N ALA A 139 8.95 -16.18 -36.62
CA ALA A 139 8.11 -15.42 -37.56
C ALA A 139 7.93 -13.93 -37.21
N LEU A 140 8.94 -13.09 -37.50
CA LEU A 140 8.75 -11.64 -37.61
C LEU A 140 9.62 -11.06 -38.75
N SER A 141 9.01 -10.85 -39.93
CA SER A 141 9.56 -10.03 -41.01
C SER A 141 9.38 -8.53 -40.71
N PRO A 142 10.27 -7.63 -41.16
CA PRO A 142 10.22 -6.21 -40.78
C PRO A 142 9.33 -5.41 -41.74
N GLY A 143 8.25 -4.81 -41.21
CA GLY A 143 7.44 -3.79 -41.87
C GLY A 143 7.77 -2.38 -41.37
N ARG A 144 7.78 -1.41 -42.28
CA ARG A 144 8.17 0.02 -42.16
C ARG A 144 7.51 0.82 -41.01
N PRO A 145 8.12 1.94 -40.57
CA PRO A 145 7.60 2.80 -39.51
C PRO A 145 6.72 3.93 -40.07
N ASP A 146 5.50 4.07 -39.56
CA ASP A 146 4.71 5.30 -39.72
C ASP A 146 4.73 6.12 -38.42
N ALA A 147 4.86 7.43 -38.64
CA ALA A 147 5.07 8.47 -37.66
C ALA A 147 3.79 8.79 -36.85
N GLY A 148 3.94 8.92 -35.54
CA GLY A 148 2.91 9.44 -34.64
C GLY A 148 3.48 9.60 -33.23
N GLY A 149 3.75 10.85 -32.83
CA GLY A 149 4.37 11.21 -31.56
C GLY A 149 3.50 10.86 -30.35
N GLY A 150 3.69 9.67 -29.79
CA GLY A 150 3.23 9.30 -28.46
C GLY A 150 4.37 9.42 -27.45
N VAL A 151 4.14 10.16 -26.37
CA VAL A 151 5.04 10.27 -25.21
C VAL A 151 5.35 8.87 -24.67
N ARG A 152 6.60 8.44 -24.78
CA ARG A 152 7.06 7.12 -24.31
C ARG A 152 7.37 7.19 -22.81
N TYR A 153 6.69 6.38 -22.00
CA TYR A 153 7.16 6.06 -20.67
C TYR A 153 8.38 5.13 -20.75
N PRO A 154 9.44 5.34 -19.94
CA PRO A 154 10.59 4.45 -19.93
C PRO A 154 10.18 3.06 -19.43
N ARG A 155 10.43 2.04 -20.25
CA ARG A 155 10.37 0.63 -19.84
C ARG A 155 11.56 0.32 -18.92
N PRO A 156 11.39 -0.42 -17.81
CA PRO A 156 12.52 -0.85 -17.01
C PRO A 156 13.24 -2.01 -17.71
N GLY A 157 14.44 -1.71 -18.23
CA GLY A 157 15.37 -2.70 -18.78
C GLY A 157 16.37 -3.14 -17.72
N ASN A 158 16.33 -4.44 -17.42
CA ASN A 158 17.34 -5.36 -16.91
C ASN A 158 18.54 -4.87 -16.05
N SER A 159 18.67 -5.58 -14.92
CA SER A 159 19.92 -6.11 -14.36
C SER A 159 21.00 -5.08 -14.00
N THR A 160 20.99 -4.61 -12.76
CA THR A 160 22.24 -4.32 -12.05
C THR A 160 22.12 -4.80 -10.60
N ARG A 161 22.99 -5.77 -10.29
CA ARG A 161 23.43 -6.27 -8.98
C ARG A 161 22.85 -5.56 -7.75
N TRP A 162 22.12 -6.31 -6.93
CA TRP A 162 21.99 -6.04 -5.50
C TRP A 162 23.33 -6.33 -4.84
N ALA A 163 24.19 -5.32 -4.74
CA ALA A 163 25.32 -5.36 -3.82
C ALA A 163 24.79 -5.08 -2.41
N ALA A 164 25.13 -5.98 -1.50
CA ALA A 164 24.84 -5.92 -0.07
C ALA A 164 25.26 -4.56 0.53
N LEU A 165 24.37 -3.95 1.33
CA LEU A 165 24.76 -2.88 2.23
C LEU A 165 25.14 -3.50 3.58
N PRO A 166 26.32 -3.16 4.15
CA PRO A 166 26.79 -3.71 5.41
C PRO A 166 26.01 -3.14 6.60
N PHE A 167 25.73 -4.06 7.53
CA PHE A 167 25.20 -3.82 8.86
C PHE A 167 26.24 -3.05 9.70
N ALA A 168 26.06 -1.73 9.86
CA ALA A 168 26.90 -0.93 10.74
C ALA A 168 26.33 -0.97 12.18
N GLY A 169 26.90 -1.86 12.99
CA GLY A 169 26.73 -1.84 14.44
C GLY A 169 27.42 -0.61 15.04
N GLN A 170 26.68 0.14 15.83
CA GLN A 170 27.23 1.15 16.75
C GLN A 170 27.20 0.56 18.16
N SER A 171 28.38 0.33 18.75
CA SER A 171 28.55 0.27 20.20
C SER A 171 28.86 1.66 20.74
N PRO A 172 28.45 2.00 21.96
CA PRO A 172 29.10 3.05 22.72
C PRO A 172 29.77 2.54 24.01
N ALA A 173 30.79 3.32 24.41
CA ALA A 173 31.62 3.30 25.62
C ALA A 173 32.81 2.33 25.64
#